data_AF-A0A0A9E1U0-F1
#
_entry.id   AF-A0A0A9E1U0-F1
#
_cell.length_a   1.000
_cell.length_b   1.000
_cell.length_c   1.000
_cell.angle_alpha   90.00
_cell.angle_beta   90.00
_cell.angle_gamma   90.00
#
_symmetry.space_group_name_H-M   'P 1'
#
loop_
_entity.id
_entity.type
_entity.pdbx_description
1 polymer ?
#
loop_
_entity_poly.entity_id
_entity_poly.type
_entity_poly.pdbx_seq_one_letter_code
_entity_poly.pdbx_strand_id
1 'polypeptide(L)'
;MVARAYCNKILRLSGATQDLPKSMICNVHGVNPKFLEVGERIAAERESGQQSFSKGAYFLGKMVWAKGYRELIDLFAKHKSDLEGFKLDIYGNGEDSHEVQSTAKKLNLNLNFHKGRDHADDSLHGYKVFINPSISDVLCTATAEALAMGKFVVCADHPSNDFFQSFPNCLTYKTSEDFVAKVKEAMTRNPQPLTPEQRYNLSWEAATQRFMEHSELDKVLNNNNSDCSSSTECANSTDKKMMRKSASLPNMSDVVDGGLAFAHYCLTGNELFRLSTGAIPGTLNYNKQHSLDLHLLPPQVQNPIYGW
;
A
#
# COMPACT_ATOMS: atom_id res chain seq x y z
N MET A 1 12.59 16.66 2.26
CA MET A 1 14.04 16.75 2.58
C MET A 1 14.64 15.38 2.84
N VAL A 2 14.27 14.69 3.94
CA VAL A 2 14.81 13.37 4.31
C VAL A 2 14.74 12.35 3.17
N ALA A 3 13.56 12.17 2.57
CA ALA A 3 13.36 11.23 1.47
C ALA A 3 14.25 11.52 0.24
N ARG A 4 14.54 12.79 -0.05
CA ARG A 4 15.43 13.18 -1.16
C ARG A 4 16.89 12.85 -0.88
N ALA A 5 17.31 13.11 0.35
CA ALA A 5 18.69 12.91 0.81
C ALA A 5 19.04 11.43 0.99
N TYR A 6 18.11 10.60 1.47
CA TYR A 6 18.40 9.24 1.93
C TYR A 6 17.74 8.11 1.14
N CYS A 7 16.86 8.41 0.17
CA CYS A 7 16.27 7.38 -0.69
C CYS A 7 16.84 7.48 -2.10
N ASN A 8 17.34 6.36 -2.63
CA ASN A 8 17.75 6.25 -4.03
C ASN A 8 16.53 6.23 -4.96
N LYS A 9 15.44 5.58 -4.54
CA LYS A 9 14.18 5.46 -5.25
C LYS A 9 13.03 5.38 -4.25
N ILE A 10 11.88 5.95 -4.61
CA ILE A 10 10.66 5.87 -3.80
C ILE A 10 9.55 5.28 -4.65
N LEU A 11 8.99 4.16 -4.22
CA LEU A 11 7.81 3.56 -4.85
C LEU A 11 6.58 3.96 -4.05
N ARG A 12 5.67 4.69 -4.69
CA ARG A 12 4.38 5.09 -4.13
C ARG A 12 3.35 4.08 -4.60
N LEU A 13 2.61 3.47 -3.67
CA LEU A 13 1.59 2.47 -4.01
C LEU A 13 0.47 3.03 -4.88
N SER A 14 0.25 4.35 -4.82
CA SER A 14 -0.76 5.06 -5.59
C SER A 14 -0.48 6.56 -5.67
N GLY A 15 -1.28 7.26 -6.49
CA GLY A 15 -1.29 8.71 -6.60
C GLY A 15 -1.91 9.44 -5.40
N ALA A 16 -2.47 8.74 -4.41
CA ALA A 16 -3.10 9.36 -3.23
C ALA A 16 -2.08 9.93 -2.23
N THR A 17 -0.80 9.61 -2.39
CA THR A 17 0.29 10.14 -1.56
C THR A 17 0.83 11.44 -2.15
N GLN A 18 1.50 12.24 -1.32
CA GLN A 18 2.22 13.42 -1.82
C GLN A 18 3.32 13.04 -2.82
N ASP A 19 3.60 13.93 -3.77
CA ASP A 19 4.73 13.76 -4.68
C ASP A 19 6.05 13.87 -3.92
N LEU A 20 6.92 12.88 -4.12
CA LEU A 20 8.24 12.83 -3.51
C LEU A 20 9.34 12.87 -4.57
N PRO A 21 10.51 13.47 -4.29
CA PRO A 21 11.67 13.39 -5.16
C PRO A 21 12.07 11.94 -5.42
N LYS A 22 12.53 11.63 -6.64
CA LYS A 22 12.92 10.26 -7.05
C LYS A 22 11.79 9.24 -6.88
N SER A 23 10.53 9.68 -6.90
CA SER A 23 9.37 8.81 -6.75
C SER A 23 8.71 8.42 -8.05
N MET A 24 8.01 7.30 -8.04
CA MET A 24 7.07 6.90 -9.06
C MET A 24 5.89 6.14 -8.45
N ILE A 25 4.76 6.13 -9.15
CA ILE A 25 3.61 5.33 -8.75
C ILE A 25 3.82 3.91 -9.29
N CYS A 26 3.83 2.94 -8.38
CA CYS A 26 3.92 1.52 -8.67
C CYS A 26 3.25 0.74 -7.55
N ASN A 27 2.14 0.06 -7.86
CA ASN A 27 1.48 -0.80 -6.89
C ASN A 27 2.26 -2.11 -6.73
N VAL A 28 3.14 -2.16 -5.73
CA VAL A 28 3.90 -3.37 -5.35
C VAL A 28 3.18 -4.19 -4.27
N HIS A 29 1.86 -4.06 -4.15
CA HIS A 29 1.05 -4.91 -3.28
C HIS A 29 0.60 -6.15 -4.05
N GLY A 30 0.76 -7.31 -3.41
CA GLY A 30 0.17 -8.57 -3.83
C GLY A 30 -0.61 -9.20 -2.67
N VAL A 31 -1.60 -10.01 -2.98
CA VAL A 31 -2.45 -10.67 -2.00
C VAL A 31 -1.90 -12.04 -1.60
N ASN A 32 -2.29 -12.50 -0.42
CA ASN A 32 -2.01 -13.87 0.00
C ASN A 32 -2.67 -14.88 -0.99
N PRO A 33 -1.97 -15.96 -1.41
CA PRO A 33 -2.51 -16.97 -2.32
C PRO A 33 -3.87 -17.53 -1.91
N LYS A 34 -4.17 -17.62 -0.61
CA LYS A 34 -5.47 -18.06 -0.08
C LYS A 34 -6.66 -17.30 -0.68
N PHE A 35 -6.52 -15.99 -0.94
CA PHE A 35 -7.60 -15.21 -1.54
C PHE A 35 -7.84 -15.60 -3.00
N LEU A 36 -6.77 -15.91 -3.74
CA LEU A 36 -6.85 -16.37 -5.12
C LEU A 36 -7.47 -17.79 -5.19
N GLU A 37 -7.08 -18.68 -4.27
CA GLU A 37 -7.68 -20.01 -4.12
C GLU A 37 -9.19 -19.95 -3.85
N VAL A 38 -9.63 -19.01 -3.00
CA VAL A 38 -11.06 -18.76 -2.76
C VAL A 38 -11.75 -18.30 -4.05
N GLY A 39 -11.13 -17.40 -4.81
CA GLY A 39 -11.67 -16.94 -6.10
C GLY A 39 -11.78 -18.06 -7.14
N GLU A 40 -10.77 -18.93 -7.21
CA GLU A 40 -10.76 -20.13 -8.07
C GLU A 40 -11.88 -21.10 -7.69
N ARG A 41 -12.03 -21.39 -6.39
CA ARG A 41 -13.11 -22.26 -5.89
C ARG A 41 -14.49 -21.70 -6.23
N ILE A 42 -14.72 -20.41 -5.99
CA ILE A 42 -15.97 -19.71 -6.31
C ILE A 42 -16.25 -19.75 -7.83
N ALA A 43 -15.22 -19.61 -8.68
CA ALA A 43 -15.38 -19.71 -10.12
C ALA A 43 -15.80 -21.13 -10.56
N ALA A 44 -15.16 -22.16 -10.01
CA ALA A 44 -15.48 -23.57 -10.31
C ALA A 44 -16.90 -23.96 -9.86
N GLU A 45 -17.33 -23.52 -8.68
CA GLU A 45 -18.70 -23.71 -8.17
C GLU A 45 -19.73 -23.11 -9.15
N ARG A 46 -19.44 -21.94 -9.73
CA ARG A 46 -20.33 -21.28 -10.70
C ARG A 46 -20.40 -21.98 -12.05
N GLU A 47 -19.26 -22.45 -12.56
CA GLU A 47 -19.22 -23.23 -13.80
C GLU A 47 -20.01 -24.53 -13.66
N SER A 48 -20.03 -25.10 -12.46
CA SER A 48 -20.83 -26.29 -12.12
C SER A 48 -22.32 -25.98 -11.87
N GLY A 49 -22.77 -24.74 -12.05
CA GLY A 49 -24.16 -24.31 -11.85
C GLY A 49 -24.59 -24.16 -10.39
N GLN A 50 -23.67 -24.18 -9.43
CA GLN A 50 -23.98 -23.97 -8.01
C GLN A 50 -24.08 -22.47 -7.68
N GLN A 51 -24.91 -22.13 -6.69
CA GLN A 51 -24.96 -20.78 -6.16
C GLN A 51 -23.73 -20.51 -5.30
N SER A 52 -22.76 -19.77 -5.85
CA SER A 52 -21.48 -19.46 -5.19
C SER A 52 -21.52 -18.27 -4.22
N PHE A 53 -22.43 -17.31 -4.45
CA PHE A 53 -22.64 -16.18 -3.54
C PHE A 53 -24.01 -16.29 -2.87
N SER A 54 -24.00 -16.47 -1.55
CA SER A 54 -25.20 -16.60 -0.70
C SER A 54 -25.53 -15.30 0.04
N LYS A 55 -24.63 -14.31 0.03
CA LYS A 55 -24.77 -13.04 0.73
C LYS A 55 -24.60 -11.85 -0.22
N GLY A 56 -25.18 -10.71 0.18
CA GLY A 56 -25.15 -9.47 -0.60
C GLY A 56 -23.82 -8.74 -0.49
N ALA A 57 -23.86 -7.55 0.10
CA ALA A 57 -22.71 -6.68 0.21
C ALA A 57 -22.16 -6.59 1.63
N TYR A 58 -20.86 -6.29 1.74
CA TYR A 58 -20.20 -6.00 3.00
C TYR A 58 -19.15 -4.91 2.87
N PHE A 59 -18.83 -4.29 4.00
CA PHE A 59 -17.68 -3.43 4.22
C PHE A 59 -16.83 -4.05 5.34
N LEU A 60 -15.50 -3.96 5.22
CA LEU A 60 -14.56 -4.52 6.20
C LEU A 60 -13.41 -3.54 6.44
N GLY A 61 -13.14 -3.22 7.71
CA GLY A 61 -12.03 -2.35 8.08
C GLY A 61 -12.04 -1.96 9.55
N LYS A 62 -10.88 -1.53 10.06
CA LYS A 62 -10.77 -0.99 11.43
C LYS A 62 -11.76 0.17 11.60
N MET A 63 -12.57 0.13 12.65
CA MET A 63 -13.66 1.09 12.89
C MET A 63 -13.10 2.41 13.42
N VAL A 64 -12.60 3.20 12.47
CA VAL A 64 -12.05 4.55 12.64
C VAL A 64 -12.68 5.44 11.56
N TRP A 65 -13.09 6.66 11.89
CA TRP A 65 -13.80 7.54 10.95
C TRP A 65 -13.08 7.74 9.62
N ALA A 66 -11.75 7.88 9.67
CA ALA A 66 -10.87 8.06 8.51
C ALA A 66 -10.62 6.76 7.70
N LYS A 67 -11.34 5.67 7.99
CA LYS A 67 -11.27 4.41 7.24
C LYS A 67 -12.53 4.16 6.42
N GLY A 68 -13.06 5.19 5.79
CA GLY A 68 -14.25 5.10 4.92
C GLY A 68 -15.59 5.12 5.66
N TYR A 69 -15.61 5.09 7.00
CA TYR A 69 -16.88 5.04 7.76
C TYR A 69 -17.67 6.34 7.65
N ARG A 70 -16.99 7.49 7.55
CA ARG A 70 -17.65 8.79 7.35
C ARG A 70 -18.34 8.81 5.99
N GLU A 71 -17.58 8.50 4.94
CA GLU A 71 -18.05 8.43 3.56
C GLU A 71 -19.20 7.42 3.42
N LEU A 72 -19.09 6.25 4.06
CA LEU A 72 -20.14 5.24 4.05
C LEU A 72 -21.46 5.75 4.65
N ILE A 73 -21.39 6.32 5.84
CA ILE A 73 -22.58 6.84 6.54
C ILE A 73 -23.20 7.99 5.76
N ASP A 74 -22.39 8.91 5.24
CA ASP A 74 -22.87 10.05 4.45
C ASP A 74 -23.58 9.59 3.16
N LEU A 75 -23.01 8.60 2.45
CA LEU A 75 -23.63 8.01 1.25
C LEU A 75 -24.97 7.35 1.56
N PHE A 76 -25.04 6.52 2.60
CA PHE A 76 -26.27 5.83 3.01
C PHE A 76 -27.33 6.80 3.55
N ALA A 77 -26.93 7.85 4.25
CA ALA A 77 -27.84 8.87 4.75
C ALA A 77 -28.42 9.70 3.59
N LYS A 78 -27.59 10.12 2.63
CA LYS A 78 -28.02 10.90 1.47
C LYS A 78 -28.96 10.11 0.55
N HIS A 79 -28.69 8.82 0.34
CA HIS A 79 -29.43 7.96 -0.59
C HIS A 79 -30.32 6.92 0.09
N LYS A 80 -30.87 7.26 1.26
CA LYS A 80 -31.62 6.32 2.10
C LYS A 80 -32.82 5.68 1.37
N SER A 81 -33.59 6.47 0.60
CA SER A 81 -34.71 5.96 -0.19
C SER A 81 -34.26 5.07 -1.35
N ASP A 82 -33.16 5.43 -2.01
CA ASP A 82 -32.64 4.66 -3.13
C ASP A 82 -32.06 3.30 -2.71
N LEU A 83 -31.70 3.17 -1.43
CA LEU A 83 -31.05 2.03 -0.79
C LEU A 83 -31.92 1.35 0.27
N GLU A 84 -33.23 1.63 0.35
CA GLU A 84 -34.11 1.15 1.44
C GLU A 84 -34.10 -0.38 1.60
N GLY A 85 -34.08 -1.13 0.48
CA GLY A 85 -33.97 -2.59 0.48
C GLY A 85 -32.54 -3.15 0.55
N PHE A 86 -31.53 -2.28 0.51
CA PHE A 86 -30.12 -2.69 0.47
C PHE A 86 -29.56 -2.81 1.88
N LYS A 87 -29.26 -4.04 2.29
CA LYS A 87 -28.58 -4.36 3.55
C LYS A 87 -27.08 -4.43 3.32
N LEU A 88 -26.32 -3.74 4.15
CA LEU A 88 -24.86 -3.82 4.16
C LEU A 88 -24.36 -4.36 5.51
N ASP A 89 -23.63 -5.47 5.47
CA ASP A 89 -22.94 -5.99 6.64
C ASP A 89 -21.59 -5.28 6.82
N ILE A 90 -21.27 -4.88 8.05
CA ILE A 90 -20.07 -4.12 8.39
C ILE A 90 -19.24 -4.94 9.38
N TYR A 91 -18.01 -5.26 9.03
CA TYR A 91 -17.07 -6.00 9.89
C TYR A 91 -15.93 -5.10 10.34
N GLY A 92 -15.79 -4.91 11.66
CA GLY A 92 -14.70 -4.10 12.18
C GLY A 92 -14.73 -3.90 13.69
N ASN A 93 -13.56 -3.63 14.25
CA ASN A 93 -13.39 -3.12 15.61
C ASN A 93 -12.52 -1.86 15.55
N GLY A 94 -12.65 -0.93 16.48
CA GLY A 94 -11.78 0.25 16.56
C GLY A 94 -12.20 1.23 17.65
N GLU A 95 -11.38 2.26 17.86
CA GLU A 95 -11.63 3.32 18.85
C GLU A 95 -12.97 4.05 18.64
N ASP A 96 -13.42 4.20 17.38
CA ASP A 96 -14.65 4.92 17.06
C ASP A 96 -15.89 4.01 17.01
N SER A 97 -15.77 2.74 17.42
CA SER A 97 -16.84 1.75 17.21
C SER A 97 -18.20 2.16 17.77
N HIS A 98 -18.21 2.68 19.00
CA HIS A 98 -19.44 3.12 19.64
C HIS A 98 -20.07 4.31 18.92
N GLU A 99 -19.26 5.27 18.47
CA GLU A 99 -19.74 6.48 17.81
C GLU A 99 -20.31 6.17 16.43
N VAL A 100 -19.59 5.40 15.61
CA VAL A 100 -20.04 4.96 14.28
C VAL A 100 -21.38 4.25 14.35
N GLN A 101 -21.53 3.27 15.24
CA GLN A 101 -22.78 2.51 15.40
C GLN A 101 -23.92 3.39 15.91
N SER A 102 -23.63 4.28 16.87
CA SER A 102 -24.62 5.23 17.40
C SER A 102 -25.12 6.20 16.33
N THR A 103 -24.23 6.71 15.48
CA THR A 103 -24.57 7.62 14.38
C THR A 103 -25.42 6.92 13.33
N ALA A 104 -25.02 5.71 12.89
CA ALA A 104 -25.82 4.93 11.95
C ALA A 104 -27.23 4.61 12.49
N LYS A 105 -27.33 4.29 13.79
CA LYS A 105 -28.62 4.04 14.46
C LYS A 105 -29.47 5.31 14.54
N LYS A 106 -28.90 6.46 14.90
CA LYS A 106 -29.60 7.76 14.95
C LYS A 106 -30.17 8.15 13.58
N LEU A 107 -29.43 7.87 12.51
CA LEU A 107 -29.85 8.12 11.12
C LEU A 107 -30.79 7.02 10.58
N ASN A 108 -31.02 5.96 11.37
CA ASN A 108 -31.84 4.80 11.01
C ASN A 108 -31.40 4.20 9.66
N LEU A 109 -30.10 3.93 9.51
CA LEU A 109 -29.50 3.35 8.30
C LEU A 109 -29.57 1.82 8.34
N ASN A 110 -29.70 1.20 7.16
CA ASN A 110 -29.79 -0.26 7.01
C ASN A 110 -28.40 -0.95 7.01
N LEU A 111 -27.66 -0.72 8.10
CA LEU A 111 -26.30 -1.21 8.32
C LEU A 111 -26.27 -2.22 9.48
N ASN A 112 -25.66 -3.37 9.25
CA ASN A 112 -25.58 -4.45 10.24
C ASN A 112 -24.13 -4.65 10.71
N PHE A 113 -23.86 -4.32 11.97
CA PHE A 113 -22.50 -4.30 12.51
C PHE A 113 -22.11 -5.62 13.17
N HIS A 114 -20.94 -6.13 12.79
CA HIS A 114 -20.33 -7.36 13.28
C HIS A 114 -18.93 -7.06 13.84
N LYS A 115 -18.44 -7.95 14.71
CA LYS A 115 -17.06 -7.89 15.18
C LYS A 115 -16.07 -8.02 14.03
N GLY A 116 -14.90 -7.41 14.18
CA GLY A 116 -13.78 -7.57 13.24
C GLY A 116 -13.44 -9.04 13.02
N ARG A 117 -13.10 -9.37 11.76
CA ARG A 117 -12.84 -10.73 11.28
C ARG A 117 -11.70 -10.69 10.25
N ASP A 118 -10.94 -11.77 10.15
CA ASP A 118 -9.97 -11.95 9.06
C ASP A 118 -10.71 -12.00 7.72
N HIS A 119 -10.18 -11.32 6.70
CA HIS A 119 -10.86 -11.24 5.42
C HIS A 119 -10.91 -12.59 4.69
N ALA A 120 -9.96 -13.49 4.97
CA ALA A 120 -9.90 -14.84 4.42
C ALA A 120 -10.81 -15.83 5.15
N ASP A 121 -11.55 -15.40 6.18
CA ASP A 121 -12.47 -16.26 6.91
C ASP A 121 -13.65 -16.74 6.03
N ASP A 122 -13.97 -18.04 6.13
CA ASP A 122 -15.00 -18.70 5.31
C ASP A 122 -16.37 -18.00 5.36
N SER A 123 -16.72 -17.38 6.49
CA SER A 123 -17.99 -16.67 6.62
C SER A 123 -18.09 -15.43 5.72
N LEU A 124 -16.96 -14.91 5.22
CA LEU A 124 -16.92 -13.79 4.30
C LEU A 124 -16.90 -14.22 2.83
N HIS A 125 -16.58 -15.48 2.51
CA HIS A 125 -16.45 -15.95 1.13
C HIS A 125 -17.77 -15.83 0.36
N GLY A 126 -18.90 -16.09 1.00
CA GLY A 126 -20.23 -16.05 0.38
C GLY A 126 -20.76 -14.66 0.00
N TYR A 127 -20.10 -13.56 0.37
CA TYR A 127 -20.49 -12.20 -0.06
C TYR A 127 -20.13 -11.92 -1.51
N LYS A 128 -21.06 -11.32 -2.26
CA LYS A 128 -20.87 -10.97 -3.66
C LYS A 128 -20.15 -9.64 -3.88
N VAL A 129 -20.42 -8.64 -3.02
CA VAL A 129 -20.00 -7.26 -3.24
C VAL A 129 -19.23 -6.75 -2.03
N PHE A 130 -18.01 -6.29 -2.25
CA PHE A 130 -17.25 -5.52 -1.27
C PHE A 130 -17.41 -4.03 -1.58
N ILE A 131 -17.76 -3.22 -0.59
CA ILE A 131 -17.80 -1.77 -0.73
C ILE A 131 -16.55 -1.18 -0.10
N ASN A 132 -15.88 -0.27 -0.80
CA ASN A 132 -14.82 0.56 -0.26
C ASN A 132 -15.09 2.04 -0.59
N PRO A 133 -15.72 2.80 0.30
CA PRO A 133 -16.08 4.19 0.05
C PRO A 133 -14.97 5.18 0.41
N SER A 134 -13.84 4.69 0.92
CA SER A 134 -12.75 5.52 1.43
C SER A 134 -12.08 6.31 0.32
N ILE A 135 -11.89 7.61 0.57
CA ILE A 135 -11.11 8.53 -0.27
C ILE A 135 -9.81 8.99 0.42
N SER A 136 -9.45 8.37 1.54
CA SER A 136 -8.28 8.74 2.34
C SER A 136 -7.23 7.63 2.42
N ASP A 137 -7.51 6.46 1.84
CA ASP A 137 -6.52 5.39 1.78
C ASP A 137 -5.42 5.69 0.75
N VAL A 138 -4.20 5.28 1.09
CA VAL A 138 -3.11 5.18 0.12
C VAL A 138 -3.35 4.00 -0.80
N LEU A 139 -3.70 2.85 -0.23
CA LEU A 139 -4.12 1.64 -0.93
C LEU A 139 -5.01 0.86 0.04
N CYS A 140 -6.16 0.38 -0.43
CA CYS A 140 -7.01 -0.49 0.38
C CYS A 140 -6.67 -1.95 0.09
N THR A 141 -6.02 -2.64 1.04
CA THR A 141 -5.68 -4.07 0.89
C THR A 141 -6.93 -4.94 0.75
N ALA A 142 -7.99 -4.59 1.49
CA ALA A 142 -9.27 -5.29 1.40
C ALA A 142 -9.90 -5.21 0.00
N THR A 143 -9.66 -4.13 -0.77
CA THR A 143 -10.06 -4.07 -2.19
C THR A 143 -9.34 -5.14 -3.02
N ALA A 144 -8.02 -5.27 -2.87
CA ALA A 144 -7.25 -6.28 -3.59
C ALA A 144 -7.69 -7.71 -3.21
N GLU A 145 -7.87 -7.96 -1.92
CA GLU A 145 -8.31 -9.24 -1.37
C GLU A 145 -9.72 -9.62 -1.87
N ALA A 146 -10.66 -8.67 -1.90
CA ALA A 146 -12.01 -8.90 -2.42
C ALA A 146 -12.00 -9.22 -3.93
N LEU A 147 -11.20 -8.49 -4.72
CA LEU A 147 -11.03 -8.79 -6.14
C LEU A 147 -10.41 -10.17 -6.36
N ALA A 148 -9.39 -10.53 -5.58
CA ALA A 148 -8.75 -11.84 -5.62
C ALA A 148 -9.73 -12.98 -5.33
N MET A 149 -10.67 -12.77 -4.40
CA MET A 149 -11.77 -13.70 -4.13
C MET A 149 -12.88 -13.69 -5.21
N GLY A 150 -12.70 -12.98 -6.32
CA GLY A 150 -13.65 -12.95 -7.43
C GLY A 150 -14.94 -12.17 -7.15
N LYS A 151 -14.93 -11.26 -6.16
CA LYS A 151 -16.09 -10.44 -5.78
C LYS A 151 -16.16 -9.17 -6.66
N PHE A 152 -17.33 -8.55 -6.72
CA PHE A 152 -17.39 -7.15 -7.14
C PHE A 152 -16.77 -6.27 -6.06
N VAL A 153 -16.06 -5.23 -6.47
CA VAL A 153 -15.71 -4.09 -5.62
C VAL A 153 -16.47 -2.88 -6.13
N VAL A 154 -17.16 -2.17 -5.24
CA VAL A 154 -17.67 -0.82 -5.51
C VAL A 154 -16.84 0.17 -4.71
N CYS A 155 -16.09 1.03 -5.39
CA CYS A 155 -15.19 1.98 -4.72
C CYS A 155 -15.18 3.37 -5.34
N ALA A 156 -14.71 4.37 -4.58
CA ALA A 156 -14.60 5.72 -5.10
C ALA A 156 -13.59 5.78 -6.27
N ASP A 157 -13.90 6.60 -7.28
CA ASP A 157 -12.93 7.00 -8.30
C ASP A 157 -11.90 7.95 -7.66
N HIS A 158 -10.81 7.35 -7.18
CA HIS A 158 -9.79 7.99 -6.39
C HIS A 158 -8.42 7.37 -6.76
N PRO A 159 -7.32 8.15 -6.76
CA PRO A 159 -6.00 7.66 -7.18
C PRO A 159 -5.50 6.40 -6.46
N SER A 160 -5.98 6.14 -5.24
CA SER A 160 -5.69 4.90 -4.48
C SER A 160 -6.22 3.63 -5.15
N ASN A 161 -7.19 3.78 -6.06
CA ASN A 161 -7.91 2.69 -6.70
C ASN A 161 -7.54 2.52 -8.18
N ASP A 162 -6.70 3.38 -8.76
CA ASP A 162 -6.32 3.38 -10.19
C ASP A 162 -5.87 2.00 -10.69
N PHE A 163 -5.04 1.32 -9.91
CA PHE A 163 -4.58 -0.04 -10.24
C PHE A 163 -5.76 -1.02 -10.41
N PHE A 164 -6.76 -0.91 -9.55
CA PHE A 164 -7.91 -1.80 -9.52
C PHE A 164 -8.93 -1.49 -10.62
N GLN A 165 -8.94 -0.27 -11.18
CA GLN A 165 -9.87 0.10 -12.27
C GLN A 165 -9.70 -0.75 -13.53
N SER A 166 -8.52 -1.36 -13.71
CA SER A 166 -8.25 -2.29 -14.81
C SER A 166 -9.02 -3.62 -14.71
N PHE A 167 -9.58 -3.94 -13.54
CA PHE A 167 -10.33 -5.16 -13.31
C PHE A 167 -11.81 -4.96 -13.63
N PRO A 168 -12.45 -5.84 -14.43
CA PRO A 168 -13.86 -5.68 -14.82
C PRO A 168 -14.84 -5.77 -13.63
N ASN A 169 -14.39 -6.35 -12.51
CA ASN A 169 -15.17 -6.44 -11.27
C ASN A 169 -14.97 -5.23 -10.34
N CYS A 170 -14.11 -4.27 -10.69
CA CYS A 170 -13.95 -3.02 -9.95
C CYS A 170 -14.85 -1.95 -10.56
N LEU A 171 -15.93 -1.61 -9.87
CA LEU A 171 -16.89 -0.60 -10.27
C LEU A 171 -16.59 0.68 -9.51
N THR A 172 -15.93 1.64 -10.17
CA THR A 172 -15.66 2.94 -9.57
C THR A 172 -16.86 3.88 -9.68
N TYR A 173 -17.03 4.76 -8.69
CA TYR A 173 -18.03 5.81 -8.71
C TYR A 173 -17.42 7.20 -8.46
N LYS A 174 -17.92 8.21 -9.18
CA LYS A 174 -17.48 9.61 -9.02
C LYS A 174 -18.40 10.44 -8.11
N THR A 175 -19.70 10.18 -8.19
CA THR A 175 -20.72 10.90 -7.41
C THR A 175 -21.49 9.93 -6.52
N SER A 176 -22.24 10.46 -5.56
CA SER A 176 -23.05 9.62 -4.68
C SER A 176 -24.23 8.97 -5.41
N GLU A 177 -24.74 9.59 -6.48
CA GLU A 177 -25.76 9.00 -7.35
C GLU A 177 -25.17 7.85 -8.17
N ASP A 178 -23.94 8.00 -8.65
CA ASP A 178 -23.18 6.95 -9.33
C ASP A 178 -22.88 5.78 -8.38
N PHE A 179 -22.57 6.05 -7.10
CA PHE A 179 -22.43 5.01 -6.08
C PHE A 179 -23.69 4.13 -6.01
N VAL A 180 -24.88 4.73 -5.95
CA VAL A 180 -26.15 3.98 -5.95
C VAL A 180 -26.30 3.14 -7.22
N ALA A 181 -25.96 3.71 -8.38
CA ALA A 181 -26.02 3.00 -9.65
C ALA A 181 -25.08 1.79 -9.66
N LYS A 182 -23.83 1.94 -9.21
CA LYS A 182 -22.84 0.86 -9.12
C LYS A 182 -23.21 -0.21 -8.11
N VAL A 183 -23.79 0.17 -6.97
CA VAL A 183 -24.33 -0.81 -6.00
C VAL A 183 -25.46 -1.62 -6.63
N LYS A 184 -26.42 -0.98 -7.29
CA LYS A 184 -27.53 -1.67 -7.98
C LYS A 184 -27.03 -2.56 -9.12
N GLU A 185 -26.03 -2.11 -9.88
CA GLU A 185 -25.36 -2.88 -10.92
C GLU A 185 -24.70 -4.15 -10.34
N ALA A 186 -23.88 -4.00 -9.30
CA ALA A 186 -23.19 -5.12 -8.65
C ALA A 186 -24.17 -6.12 -8.04
N MET A 187 -25.31 -5.65 -7.53
CA MET A 187 -26.34 -6.51 -6.94
C MET A 187 -27.19 -7.26 -7.96
N THR A 188 -27.32 -6.76 -9.18
CA THR A 188 -28.11 -7.41 -10.25
C THR A 188 -27.26 -8.34 -11.14
N ARG A 189 -26.02 -7.95 -11.43
CA ARG A 189 -25.07 -8.75 -12.21
C ARG A 189 -24.31 -9.74 -11.32
N ASN A 190 -23.55 -10.62 -11.96
CA ASN A 190 -22.58 -11.47 -11.30
C ASN A 190 -21.15 -11.06 -11.70
N PRO A 191 -20.17 -11.17 -10.79
CA PRO A 191 -18.76 -10.93 -11.12
C PRO A 191 -18.29 -11.83 -12.25
N GLN A 192 -17.30 -11.40 -13.03
CA GLN A 192 -16.61 -12.27 -13.97
C GLN A 192 -15.50 -13.06 -13.25
N PRO A 193 -15.26 -14.33 -13.58
CA PRO A 193 -14.05 -15.03 -13.11
C PRO A 193 -12.80 -14.25 -13.52
N LEU A 194 -11.80 -14.20 -12.64
CA LEU A 194 -10.51 -13.58 -12.99
C LEU A 194 -9.82 -14.39 -14.08
N THR A 195 -9.32 -13.71 -15.11
CA THR A 195 -8.42 -14.33 -16.09
C THR A 195 -7.10 -14.73 -15.43
N PRO A 196 -6.33 -15.66 -16.02
CA PRO A 196 -5.00 -16.01 -15.51
C PRO A 196 -4.09 -14.79 -15.32
N GLU A 197 -4.15 -13.83 -16.25
CA GLU A 197 -3.39 -12.59 -16.19
C GLU A 197 -3.84 -11.68 -15.02
N GLN A 198 -5.15 -11.49 -14.84
CA GLN A 198 -5.67 -10.71 -13.72
C GLN A 198 -5.32 -11.34 -12.36
N ARG A 199 -5.38 -12.67 -12.27
CA ARG A 199 -4.99 -13.42 -11.08
C ARG A 199 -3.50 -13.25 -10.79
N TYR A 200 -2.65 -13.37 -11.81
CA TYR A 200 -1.22 -13.12 -11.71
C TYR A 200 -0.95 -11.67 -11.26
N ASN A 201 -1.62 -10.68 -11.84
CA ASN A 201 -1.42 -9.27 -11.49
C ASN A 201 -1.65 -8.96 -10.00
N LEU A 202 -2.55 -9.70 -9.33
CA LEU A 202 -2.82 -9.60 -7.90
C LEU A 202 -1.85 -10.41 -7.02
N SER A 203 -1.04 -11.30 -7.58
CA SER A 203 -0.20 -12.23 -6.82
C SER A 203 1.05 -11.56 -6.22
N TRP A 204 1.67 -12.22 -5.25
CA TRP A 204 2.95 -11.79 -4.68
C TRP A 204 4.08 -11.83 -5.71
N GLU A 205 4.06 -12.78 -6.63
CA GLU A 205 5.05 -12.91 -7.70
C GLU A 205 5.02 -11.68 -8.62
N ALA A 206 3.85 -11.28 -9.10
CA ALA A 206 3.74 -10.09 -9.94
C ALA A 206 4.07 -8.80 -9.17
N ALA A 207 3.67 -8.71 -7.89
CA ALA A 207 4.05 -7.59 -7.04
C ALA A 207 5.58 -7.49 -6.84
N THR A 208 6.25 -8.63 -6.67
CA THR A 208 7.71 -8.73 -6.56
C THR A 208 8.37 -8.37 -7.89
N GLN A 209 7.82 -8.82 -9.02
CA GLN A 209 8.32 -8.47 -10.34
C GLN A 209 8.25 -6.95 -10.57
N ARG A 210 7.10 -6.33 -10.31
CA ARG A 210 6.94 -4.86 -10.38
C ARG A 210 7.93 -4.13 -9.48
N PHE A 211 8.16 -4.66 -8.27
CA PHE A 211 9.17 -4.11 -7.37
C PHE A 211 10.57 -4.20 -7.98
N MET A 212 10.99 -5.37 -8.46
CA MET A 212 12.32 -5.55 -9.07
C MET A 212 12.52 -4.62 -10.27
N GLU A 213 11.55 -4.56 -11.19
CA GLU A 213 11.58 -3.71 -12.39
C GLU A 213 11.74 -2.22 -12.07
N HIS A 214 11.08 -1.73 -11.01
CA HIS A 214 11.02 -0.30 -10.69
C HIS A 214 11.93 0.14 -9.54
N SER A 215 12.53 -0.80 -8.81
CA SER A 215 13.45 -0.52 -7.71
C SER A 215 14.79 0.07 -8.17
N GLU A 216 15.13 -0.10 -9.45
CA GLU A 216 16.45 0.26 -10.02
C GLU A 216 17.62 -0.49 -9.36
N LEU A 217 17.36 -1.59 -8.63
CA LEU A 217 18.38 -2.37 -7.93
C LEU A 217 19.45 -2.91 -8.88
N ASP A 218 19.08 -3.28 -10.10
CA ASP A 218 20.03 -3.79 -11.10
C ASP A 218 21.14 -2.79 -11.43
N LYS A 219 20.85 -1.47 -11.39
CA LYS A 219 21.89 -0.45 -11.60
C LYS A 219 22.93 -0.46 -10.49
N VAL A 220 22.52 -0.75 -9.26
CA VAL A 220 23.40 -0.82 -8.10
C VAL A 220 24.19 -2.12 -8.10
N LEU A 221 23.50 -3.25 -8.32
CA LEU A 221 24.11 -4.58 -8.30
C LEU A 221 25.12 -4.77 -9.45
N ASN A 222 24.81 -4.27 -10.65
CA ASN A 222 25.70 -4.40 -11.80
C ASN A 222 26.90 -3.44 -11.74
N ASN A 223 26.78 -2.27 -11.11
CA ASN A 223 27.92 -1.37 -10.90
C ASN A 223 28.96 -2.00 -9.97
N ASN A 224 28.54 -2.69 -8.91
CA ASN A 224 29.44 -3.34 -7.95
C ASN A 224 30.22 -4.53 -8.57
N ASN A 225 29.63 -5.25 -9.54
CA ASN A 225 30.31 -6.34 -10.25
C ASN A 225 31.40 -5.86 -11.22
N SER A 226 31.36 -4.58 -11.62
CA SER A 226 32.38 -3.98 -12.50
C SER A 226 33.64 -3.50 -11.77
N ASP A 227 33.59 -3.39 -10.44
CA ASP A 227 34.73 -2.99 -9.59
C ASP A 227 35.44 -4.19 -8.93
N CYS A 228 34.74 -5.32 -8.74
CA CYS A 228 35.32 -6.52 -8.11
C CYS A 228 35.90 -7.56 -9.09
N SER A 229 35.87 -7.35 -10.40
CA SER A 229 36.42 -8.28 -11.40
C SER A 229 37.88 -8.01 -11.80
N SER A 230 38.62 -7.20 -11.00
CA SER A 230 40.03 -6.86 -11.26
C SER A 230 41.01 -7.44 -10.25
N SER A 231 40.83 -8.70 -9.85
CA SER A 231 41.91 -9.47 -9.24
C SER A 231 41.67 -10.96 -9.39
N THR A 232 42.24 -11.56 -10.45
CA THR A 232 43.20 -12.69 -10.41
C THR A 232 43.31 -13.36 -11.80
N GLU A 233 44.54 -13.37 -12.32
CA GLU A 233 45.14 -14.31 -13.31
C GLU A 233 44.92 -14.18 -14.83
N CYS A 234 45.91 -13.50 -15.45
CA CYS A 234 46.82 -13.96 -16.52
C CYS A 234 46.33 -14.92 -17.63
N ALA A 235 46.19 -14.41 -18.87
CA ALA A 235 47.03 -14.80 -20.03
C ALA A 235 46.52 -14.21 -21.37
N ASN A 236 47.48 -13.64 -22.11
CA ASN A 236 47.56 -13.46 -23.57
C ASN A 236 46.39 -12.78 -24.32
N SER A 237 46.60 -11.52 -24.75
CA SER A 237 46.72 -11.17 -26.19
C SER A 237 46.76 -9.65 -26.41
N THR A 238 47.38 -9.32 -27.54
CA THR A 238 47.87 -8.05 -28.10
C THR A 238 46.87 -6.89 -28.20
N ASP A 239 47.43 -5.68 -28.08
CA ASP A 239 46.95 -4.39 -28.60
C ASP A 239 45.50 -3.98 -28.35
N LYS A 240 45.28 -3.12 -27.33
CA LYS A 240 44.23 -2.10 -27.37
C LYS A 240 44.52 -0.94 -26.42
N LYS A 241 44.71 0.23 -27.03
CA LYS A 241 44.65 1.60 -26.48
C LYS A 241 43.99 1.68 -25.10
N MET A 242 44.75 2.12 -24.09
CA MET A 242 44.22 2.58 -22.80
C MET A 242 43.26 3.75 -23.02
N MET A 243 41.96 3.48 -23.05
CA MET A 243 40.96 4.49 -22.72
C MET A 243 40.94 4.63 -21.20
N ARG A 244 41.51 5.74 -20.69
CA ARG A 244 41.28 6.21 -19.32
C ARG A 244 39.78 6.27 -19.10
N LYS A 245 39.25 5.44 -18.19
CA LYS A 245 37.86 5.56 -17.71
C LYS A 245 37.71 6.98 -17.15
N SER A 246 36.93 7.79 -17.85
CA SER A 246 36.44 9.08 -17.35
C SER A 246 35.63 8.78 -16.09
N ALA A 247 36.08 9.25 -14.93
CA ALA A 247 35.23 9.31 -13.75
C ALA A 247 34.03 10.17 -14.15
N SER A 248 32.85 9.56 -14.29
CA SER A 248 31.63 10.28 -14.59
C SER A 248 31.47 11.37 -13.52
N LEU A 249 31.49 12.63 -13.94
CA LEU A 249 31.21 13.76 -13.07
C LEU A 249 29.91 13.47 -12.31
N PRO A 250 29.86 13.71 -10.98
CA PRO A 250 28.64 13.53 -10.23
C PRO A 250 27.56 14.40 -10.87
N ASN A 251 26.37 13.83 -11.04
CA ASN A 251 25.23 14.58 -11.57
C ASN A 251 24.98 15.78 -10.65
N MET A 252 24.61 16.94 -11.19
CA MET A 252 24.28 18.12 -10.37
C MET A 252 23.23 17.79 -9.30
N SER A 253 22.32 16.85 -9.58
CA SER A 253 21.36 16.37 -8.57
C SER A 253 22.04 15.68 -7.39
N ASP A 254 23.08 14.87 -7.62
CA ASP A 254 23.76 14.12 -6.57
C ASP A 254 24.55 15.04 -5.64
N VAL A 255 25.15 16.10 -6.20
CA VAL A 255 25.84 17.13 -5.42
C VAL A 255 24.87 17.87 -4.51
N VAL A 256 23.70 18.25 -5.03
CA VAL A 256 22.63 18.90 -4.24
C VAL A 256 22.14 17.97 -3.14
N ASP A 257 21.92 16.69 -3.46
CA ASP A 257 21.43 15.71 -2.49
C ASP A 257 22.46 15.43 -1.40
N GLY A 258 23.75 15.35 -1.75
CA GLY A 258 24.85 15.22 -0.80
C GLY A 258 24.98 16.43 0.13
N GLY A 259 24.86 17.65 -0.41
CA GLY A 259 24.82 18.88 0.38
C GLY A 259 23.62 18.92 1.33
N LEU A 260 22.44 18.50 0.87
CA LEU A 260 21.24 18.41 1.69
C LEU A 260 21.39 17.37 2.80
N ALA A 261 21.98 16.21 2.50
CA ALA A 261 22.26 15.15 3.48
C ALA A 261 23.25 15.64 4.54
N PHE A 262 24.31 16.35 4.15
CA PHE A 262 25.29 16.93 5.05
C PHE A 262 24.66 18.01 5.96
N ALA A 263 23.90 18.95 5.37
CA ALA A 263 23.21 19.97 6.13
C ALA A 263 22.19 19.35 7.12
N HIS A 264 21.43 18.36 6.67
CA HIS A 264 20.52 17.61 7.54
C HIS A 264 21.28 16.94 8.68
N TYR A 265 22.39 16.24 8.39
CA TYR A 265 23.25 15.60 9.40
C TYR A 265 23.77 16.61 10.43
N CYS A 266 24.27 17.78 10.01
CA CYS A 266 24.74 18.80 10.94
C CYS A 266 23.63 19.32 11.86
N LEU A 267 22.42 19.53 11.32
CA LEU A 267 21.26 19.97 12.09
C LEU A 267 20.79 18.89 13.06
N THR A 268 20.67 17.64 12.61
CA THR A 268 20.21 16.52 13.43
C THR A 268 21.29 15.87 14.27
N GLY A 269 22.55 16.26 14.11
CA GLY A 269 23.68 15.84 14.95
C GLY A 269 23.89 16.74 16.17
N ASN A 270 23.19 17.87 16.23
CA ASN A 270 23.29 18.83 17.30
C ASN A 270 22.02 18.82 18.16
N GLU A 271 22.17 18.49 19.45
CA GLU A 271 21.02 18.33 20.35
C GLU A 271 20.21 19.62 20.51
N LEU A 272 20.85 20.80 20.52
CA LEU A 272 20.14 22.08 20.62
C LEU A 272 19.18 22.28 19.45
N PHE A 273 19.63 22.03 18.23
CA PHE A 273 18.80 22.19 17.04
C PHE A 273 17.70 21.13 16.97
N ARG A 274 18.00 19.86 17.29
CA ARG A 274 16.98 18.80 17.37
C ARG A 274 15.84 19.18 18.32
N LEU A 275 16.19 19.62 19.53
CA LEU A 275 15.23 20.04 20.55
C LEU A 275 14.39 21.23 20.08
N SER A 276 15.01 22.20 19.37
CA SER A 276 14.28 23.35 18.80
C SER A 276 13.23 22.95 17.75
N THR A 277 13.39 21.77 17.13
CA THR A 277 12.45 21.19 16.17
C THR A 277 11.50 20.15 16.77
N GLY A 278 11.45 20.03 18.11
CA GLY A 278 10.54 19.13 18.82
C GLY A 278 11.02 17.69 18.94
N ALA A 279 12.31 17.40 18.75
CA ALA A 279 12.86 16.09 19.06
C ALA A 279 12.82 15.80 20.57
N ILE A 280 12.70 14.52 20.93
CA ILE A 280 12.68 14.08 22.33
C ILE A 280 14.12 14.15 22.90
N PRO A 281 14.35 14.77 24.07
CA PRO A 281 15.67 14.82 24.70
C PRO A 281 16.32 13.45 24.90
N GLY A 282 17.63 13.35 24.68
CA GLY A 282 18.40 12.13 24.93
C GLY A 282 18.22 11.03 23.88
N THR A 283 17.53 11.33 22.77
CA THR A 283 17.32 10.39 21.65
C THR A 283 18.33 10.56 20.51
N LEU A 284 19.37 11.38 20.69
CA LEU A 284 20.38 11.64 19.66
C LEU A 284 21.12 10.36 19.28
N ASN A 285 21.51 9.61 20.29
CA ASN A 285 22.21 8.35 20.15
C ASN A 285 21.29 7.22 20.65
N TYR A 286 21.38 6.06 20.00
CA TYR A 286 20.73 4.86 20.51
C TYR A 286 21.41 4.45 21.82
N ASN A 287 20.62 3.92 22.76
CA ASN A 287 21.14 3.48 24.05
C ASN A 287 21.55 1.99 24.01
N LYS A 288 22.08 1.48 25.12
CA LYS A 288 22.50 0.08 25.21
C LYS A 288 21.35 -0.91 24.99
N GLN A 289 20.14 -0.57 25.43
CA GLN A 289 18.95 -1.40 25.21
C GLN A 289 18.62 -1.49 23.71
N HIS A 290 18.60 -0.37 23.00
CA HIS A 290 18.41 -0.35 21.55
C HIS A 290 19.50 -1.13 20.80
N SER A 291 20.77 -1.06 21.25
CA SER A 291 21.86 -1.85 20.67
C SER A 291 21.62 -3.36 20.81
N LEU A 292 21.11 -3.80 21.96
CA LEU A 292 20.74 -5.20 22.18
C LEU A 292 19.53 -5.60 21.32
N ASP A 293 18.48 -4.78 21.32
CA ASP A 293 17.21 -5.07 20.63
C ASP A 293 17.36 -5.12 19.11
N LEU A 294 18.22 -4.26 18.54
CA LEU A 294 18.44 -4.13 17.09
C LEU A 294 19.72 -4.84 16.61
N HIS A 295 20.41 -5.57 17.49
CA HIS A 295 21.71 -6.20 17.21
C HIS A 295 22.75 -5.23 16.60
N LEU A 296 22.81 -4.01 17.11
CA LEU A 296 23.78 -2.99 16.72
C LEU A 296 25.03 -3.07 17.61
N LEU A 297 26.15 -2.54 17.13
CA LEU A 297 27.34 -2.34 17.97
C LEU A 297 27.01 -1.52 19.22
N PRO A 298 27.73 -1.71 20.35
CA PRO A 298 27.51 -0.89 21.54
C PRO A 298 27.67 0.59 21.18
N PRO A 299 26.81 1.50 21.70
CA PRO A 299 26.91 2.90 21.38
C PRO A 299 28.29 3.42 21.78
N GLN A 300 29.10 3.77 20.78
CA GLN A 300 30.39 4.42 21.01
C GLN A 300 30.10 5.79 21.61
N VAL A 301 30.55 6.02 22.84
CA VAL A 301 30.51 7.33 23.48
C VAL A 301 31.48 8.24 22.73
N GLN A 302 31.00 8.92 21.68
CA GLN A 302 31.72 10.06 21.10
C GLN A 302 31.55 11.28 22.00
N ASN A 303 32.23 11.29 23.13
CA ASN A 303 32.69 12.54 23.72
C ASN A 303 34.18 12.63 23.41
N PRO A 304 34.60 13.27 22.29
CA PRO A 304 35.96 13.75 22.23
C PRO A 304 36.08 14.83 23.32
N ILE A 305 36.62 14.46 24.47
CA ILE A 305 37.10 15.42 25.45
C ILE A 305 38.32 16.07 24.81
N TYR A 306 38.13 17.18 24.10
CA TYR A 306 39.23 18.09 23.82
C TYR A 306 39.56 18.83 25.13
N GLY A 307 40.31 18.15 25.99
CA GLY A 307 41.00 18.77 27.11
C GLY A 307 42.20 19.54 26.58
N TRP A 308 42.30 20.80 27.01
CA TRP A 308 43.47 21.67 26.81
C TRP A 308 44.70 21.09 27.51
#